data_AF-A0A7C2WJH4-F1
#
_entry.id   AF-A0A7C2WJH4-F1
#
_cell.length_a   1.000
_cell.length_b   1.000
_cell.length_c   1.000
_cell.angle_alpha   90.00
_cell.angle_beta   90.00
_cell.angle_gamma   90.00
#
_symmetry.space_group_name_H-M   'P 1'
#
loop_
_entity.id
_entity.type
_entity.pdbx_description
1 polymer ?
#
loop_
_entity_poly.entity_id
_entity_poly.type
_entity_poly.pdbx_seq_one_letter_code
_entity_poly.pdbx_strand_id
1 'polypeptide(L)'
;MSATAVKMRRTRATACQRRNNKILPHRIEMLFVILSLIFVAILFTGYLKQSATFQVKRVLFEGAHILPETDILAAAGITSNDNIIFLDTFSTARRVEALPYVKRCEVKRMYPDEVLLRIIERKAVATVMVSNHLFEIDREYVVLRELSPKALPTGPMIT
;
A
#
# COMPACT_ATOMS: atom_id res chain seq x y z
N MET A 1 -59.49 49.84 -58.55
CA MET A 1 -59.15 51.27 -58.50
C MET A 1 -58.79 51.58 -57.05
N SER A 2 -57.51 51.52 -56.71
CA SER A 2 -56.58 52.67 -56.59
C SER A 2 -56.73 53.32 -55.20
N ALA A 3 -55.84 53.01 -54.25
CA ALA A 3 -54.56 53.69 -53.98
C ALA A 3 -54.78 55.11 -53.41
N THR A 4 -54.14 55.57 -52.33
CA THR A 4 -52.69 55.80 -52.27
C THR A 4 -52.28 56.30 -50.87
N ALA A 5 -51.14 55.79 -50.36
CA ALA A 5 -50.06 56.47 -49.62
C ALA A 5 -50.31 57.13 -48.23
N VAL A 6 -49.36 57.22 -47.29
CA VAL A 6 -47.94 56.81 -47.18
C VAL A 6 -47.50 56.93 -45.71
N LYS A 7 -46.84 55.86 -45.23
CA LYS A 7 -45.58 55.80 -44.46
C LYS A 7 -45.38 56.70 -43.22
N MET A 8 -45.17 56.06 -42.05
CA MET A 8 -44.29 56.60 -41.01
C MET A 8 -43.38 55.50 -40.44
N ARG A 9 -42.07 55.72 -40.59
CA ARG A 9 -40.98 54.90 -40.03
C ARG A 9 -40.94 55.04 -38.51
N ARG A 10 -40.79 53.93 -37.79
CA ARG A 10 -40.05 53.89 -36.51
C ARG A 10 -39.18 52.64 -36.45
N THR A 11 -37.92 52.83 -36.79
CA THR A 11 -36.79 52.00 -36.36
C THR A 11 -36.76 51.95 -34.83
N ARG A 12 -36.72 50.75 -34.23
CA ARG A 12 -36.33 50.59 -32.82
C ARG A 12 -35.22 49.55 -32.70
N ALA A 13 -34.03 50.12 -32.49
CA ALA A 13 -32.92 49.68 -31.66
C ALA A 13 -32.69 48.17 -31.51
N THR A 14 -31.59 47.75 -32.12
CA THR A 14 -30.65 46.77 -31.61
C THR A 14 -30.40 46.92 -30.10
N ALA A 15 -30.50 45.83 -29.36
CA ALA A 15 -29.72 45.63 -28.14
C ALA A 15 -29.21 44.19 -28.15
N CYS A 16 -28.03 44.01 -28.76
CA CYS A 16 -27.19 42.85 -28.55
C CYS A 16 -26.90 42.77 -27.06
N GLN A 17 -27.61 41.91 -26.33
CA GLN A 17 -27.32 41.66 -24.93
C GLN A 17 -26.04 40.82 -24.87
N ARG A 18 -24.90 41.51 -24.90
CA ARG A 18 -23.58 40.94 -24.64
C ARG A 18 -23.55 40.53 -23.16
N ARG A 19 -24.15 39.37 -22.86
CA ARG A 19 -24.13 38.74 -21.55
C ARG A 19 -22.68 38.34 -21.29
N ASN A 20 -21.98 39.26 -20.64
CA ASN A 20 -20.59 39.11 -20.23
C ASN A 20 -20.53 38.04 -19.13
N ASN A 21 -20.51 36.77 -19.55
CA ASN A 21 -20.38 35.62 -18.66
C ASN A 21 -18.94 35.57 -18.11
N LYS A 22 -18.63 36.43 -17.14
CA LYS A 22 -17.40 36.38 -16.31
C LYS A 22 -17.34 35.17 -15.37
N ILE A 23 -18.18 34.16 -15.59
CA ILE A 23 -18.23 32.90 -14.83
C ILE A 23 -17.17 31.90 -15.32
N LEU A 24 -16.67 32.08 -16.55
CA LEU A 24 -15.63 31.26 -17.18
C LEU A 24 -14.19 31.51 -16.65
N PRO A 25 -13.71 32.75 -16.40
CA PRO A 25 -12.35 32.98 -15.92
C PRO A 25 -12.11 32.42 -14.52
N HIS A 26 -13.08 32.48 -13.60
CA HIS A 26 -12.91 31.91 -12.26
C HIS A 26 -12.80 30.37 -12.28
N ARG A 27 -13.43 29.69 -13.24
CA ARG A 27 -13.28 28.24 -13.40
C ARG A 27 -11.87 27.88 -13.87
N ILE A 28 -11.29 28.71 -14.74
CA ILE A 28 -9.92 28.55 -15.25
C ILE A 28 -8.89 28.91 -14.17
N GLU A 29 -9.08 30.01 -13.44
CA GLU A 29 -8.23 30.39 -12.29
C GLU A 29 -8.25 29.31 -11.22
N MET A 30 -9.43 28.78 -10.86
CA MET A 30 -9.50 27.67 -9.91
C MET A 30 -8.81 26.41 -10.44
N LEU A 31 -8.89 26.11 -11.74
CA LEU A 31 -8.17 24.99 -12.34
C LEU A 31 -6.65 25.19 -12.26
N PHE A 32 -6.14 26.40 -12.51
CA PHE A 32 -4.72 26.72 -12.36
C PHE A 32 -4.25 26.63 -10.91
N VAL A 33 -5.05 27.11 -9.95
CA VAL A 33 -4.75 26.97 -8.52
C VAL A 33 -4.72 25.50 -8.11
N ILE A 34 -5.69 24.69 -8.55
CA ILE A 34 -5.72 23.25 -8.29
C ILE A 34 -4.51 22.55 -8.93
N LEU A 35 -4.17 22.87 -10.18
CA LEU A 35 -3.02 22.30 -10.87
C LEU A 35 -1.70 22.68 -10.20
N SER A 36 -1.57 23.95 -9.77
CA SER A 36 -0.43 24.43 -9.00
C SER A 36 -0.31 23.71 -7.66
N LEU A 37 -1.42 23.50 -6.94
CA LEU A 37 -1.45 22.75 -5.69
C LEU A 37 -1.01 21.29 -5.90
N ILE A 38 -1.51 20.63 -6.95
CA ILE A 38 -1.12 19.26 -7.31
C ILE A 38 0.38 19.22 -7.65
N PHE A 39 0.87 20.18 -8.43
CA PHE A 39 2.28 20.27 -8.80
C PHE A 39 3.19 20.43 -7.57
N VAL A 40 2.84 21.34 -6.66
CA VAL A 40 3.55 21.51 -5.38
C VAL A 40 3.48 20.23 -4.55
N ALA A 41 2.34 19.56 -4.48
CA ALA A 41 2.22 18.28 -3.77
C ALA A 41 3.13 17.19 -4.36
N ILE A 42 3.23 17.09 -5.69
CA ILE A 42 4.14 16.14 -6.35
C ILE A 42 5.59 16.45 -5.98
N LEU A 43 6.03 17.71 -6.10
CA LEU A 43 7.39 18.12 -5.72
C LEU A 43 7.67 17.85 -4.23
N PHE A 44 6.71 18.14 -3.36
CA PHE A 44 6.82 17.91 -1.93
C PHE A 44 6.96 16.42 -1.59
N THR A 45 6.19 15.53 -2.23
CA THR A 45 6.36 14.09 -2.04
C THR A 45 7.71 13.58 -2.54
N GLY A 46 8.23 14.13 -3.64
CA GLY A 46 9.59 13.82 -4.13
C GLY A 46 10.67 14.21 -3.12
N TYR A 47 10.55 15.41 -2.54
CA TYR A 47 11.46 15.88 -1.49
C TYR A 47 11.40 15.00 -0.24
N LEU A 48 10.19 14.62 0.21
CA LEU A 48 10.03 13.73 1.37
C LEU A 48 10.61 12.33 1.14
N LYS A 49 10.52 11.79 -0.09
CA LYS A 49 11.13 10.50 -0.44
C LYS A 49 12.65 10.52 -0.30
N GLN A 50 13.29 11.66 -0.59
CA GLN A 50 14.75 11.81 -0.53
C GLN A 50 15.26 12.19 0.86
N SER A 51 14.37 12.49 1.81
CA SER A 51 14.76 12.82 3.17
C SER A 51 15.32 11.60 3.90
N ALA A 52 16.59 11.68 4.30
CA ALA A 52 17.29 10.65 5.07
C ALA A 52 16.68 10.40 6.47
N THR A 53 15.84 11.33 6.95
CA THR A 53 15.20 11.23 8.27
C THR A 53 14.16 10.12 8.36
N PHE A 54 13.52 9.76 7.23
CA PHE A 54 12.45 8.76 7.17
C PHE A 54 12.89 7.43 6.55
N GLN A 55 14.19 7.24 6.36
CA GLN A 55 14.72 5.94 5.92
C GLN A 55 14.63 4.93 7.03
N VAL A 56 14.28 3.68 6.69
CA VAL A 56 14.23 2.60 7.67
C VAL A 56 15.65 2.26 8.11
N LYS A 57 15.99 2.57 9.36
CA LYS A 57 17.33 2.27 9.92
C LYS A 57 17.33 1.01 10.76
N ARG A 58 16.24 0.75 11.48
CA ARG A 58 16.13 -0.39 12.37
C ARG A 58 14.82 -1.12 12.15
N VAL A 59 14.92 -2.44 12.16
CA VAL A 59 13.78 -3.34 12.10
C VAL A 59 13.79 -4.14 13.40
N LEU A 60 12.70 -4.03 14.16
CA LEU A 60 12.50 -4.71 15.42
C LEU A 60 11.59 -5.91 15.19
N PHE A 61 11.92 -7.03 15.83
CA PHE A 61 11.14 -8.26 15.74
C PHE A 61 10.58 -8.61 17.11
N GLU A 62 9.27 -8.81 17.18
CA GLU A 62 8.55 -9.29 18.36
C GLU A 62 7.93 -10.64 18.05
N GLY A 63 8.22 -11.67 18.86
CA GLY A 63 7.64 -13.01 18.71
C GLY A 63 8.32 -13.92 17.67
N ALA A 64 9.49 -13.52 17.16
CA ALA A 64 10.36 -14.39 16.37
C ALA A 64 11.22 -15.25 17.30
N HIS A 65 11.05 -16.58 17.24
CA HIS A 65 11.77 -17.54 18.07
C HIS A 65 12.29 -18.73 17.27
N ILE A 66 11.53 -19.21 16.29
CA ILE A 66 11.88 -20.36 15.45
C ILE A 66 12.64 -19.89 14.22
N LEU A 67 12.12 -18.87 13.53
CA LEU A 67 12.75 -18.32 12.32
C LEU A 67 13.80 -17.26 12.70
N PRO A 68 14.98 -17.29 12.07
CA PRO A 68 15.96 -16.24 12.29
C PRO A 68 15.47 -14.92 11.71
N GLU A 69 15.76 -13.82 12.40
CA GLU A 69 15.36 -12.46 12.01
C GLU A 69 15.83 -12.09 10.59
N THR A 70 16.97 -12.63 10.15
CA THR A 70 17.51 -12.42 8.80
C THR A 70 16.61 -12.96 7.71
N ASP A 71 16.01 -14.14 7.91
CA ASP A 71 15.15 -14.79 6.92
C ASP A 71 13.79 -14.07 6.86
N ILE A 72 13.31 -13.63 8.02
CA ILE A 72 12.10 -12.81 8.12
C ILE A 72 12.32 -11.46 7.44
N LEU A 73 13.46 -10.81 7.67
CA LEU A 73 13.82 -9.54 7.01
C LEU A 73 13.92 -9.70 5.49
N ALA A 74 14.56 -10.78 5.04
CA ALA A 74 14.68 -11.10 3.62
C ALA A 74 13.30 -11.33 2.98
N ALA A 75 12.41 -12.07 3.64
CA ALA A 75 11.03 -12.26 3.19
C ALA A 75 10.22 -10.96 3.21
N ALA A 76 10.40 -10.13 4.25
CA ALA A 76 9.77 -8.83 4.34
C ALA A 76 10.20 -7.92 3.19
N GLY A 77 11.40 -8.07 2.64
CA GLY A 77 11.91 -7.26 1.54
C GLY A 77 12.07 -5.79 1.92
N ILE A 78 12.27 -5.50 3.21
CA ILE A 78 12.56 -4.16 3.70
C ILE A 78 14.06 -3.93 3.58
N THR A 79 14.42 -2.82 2.95
CA THR A 79 15.82 -2.38 2.80
C THR A 79 16.03 -1.04 3.49
N SER A 80 17.28 -0.70 3.79
CA SER A 80 17.63 0.60 4.40
C SER A 80 17.33 1.80 3.49
N ASN A 81 17.09 1.56 2.19
CA ASN A 81 16.70 2.59 1.23
C ASN A 81 15.18 2.84 1.22
N ASP A 82 14.38 2.02 1.92
CA ASP A 82 12.95 2.20 1.98
C ASP A 82 12.58 3.37 2.91
N ASN A 83 11.54 4.09 2.52
CA ASN A 83 11.01 5.20 3.28
C ASN A 83 9.80 4.73 4.11
N ILE A 84 9.85 4.90 5.44
CA ILE A 84 8.82 4.42 6.36
C ILE A 84 7.43 4.97 6.03
N ILE A 85 7.34 6.20 5.51
CA ILE A 85 6.06 6.86 5.17
C ILE A 85 5.39 6.15 3.99
N PHE A 86 6.19 5.74 3.01
CA PHE A 86 5.72 5.14 1.75
C PHE A 86 5.78 3.61 1.76
N LEU A 87 6.36 3.00 2.79
CA LEU A 87 6.44 1.54 2.94
C LEU A 87 5.03 0.94 2.96
N ASP A 88 4.74 -0.01 2.08
CA ASP A 88 3.48 -0.75 2.13
C ASP A 88 3.54 -1.86 3.19
N THR A 89 2.96 -1.58 4.35
CA THR A 89 2.90 -2.50 5.48
C THR A 89 2.05 -3.73 5.20
N PHE A 90 1.03 -3.63 4.34
CA PHE A 90 0.13 -4.74 4.05
C PHE A 90 0.81 -5.77 3.15
N SER A 91 1.44 -5.33 2.05
CA SER A 91 2.19 -6.27 1.22
C SER A 91 3.39 -6.85 1.96
N THR A 92 4.06 -6.07 2.80
CA THR A 92 5.16 -6.55 3.65
C THR A 92 4.69 -7.64 4.61
N ALA A 93 3.59 -7.42 5.34
CA ALA A 93 3.00 -8.42 6.21
C ALA A 93 2.67 -9.72 5.44
N ARG A 94 2.04 -9.59 4.26
CA ARG A 94 1.66 -10.73 3.41
C ARG A 94 2.87 -11.52 2.92
N ARG A 95 3.98 -10.87 2.58
CA ARG A 95 5.23 -11.56 2.18
C ARG A 95 5.80 -12.37 3.34
N VAL A 96 5.78 -11.82 4.56
CA VAL A 96 6.25 -12.54 5.75
C VAL A 96 5.31 -13.69 6.12
N GLU A 97 3.99 -13.51 6.01
CA GLU A 97 3.00 -14.57 6.21
C GLU A 97 3.07 -15.71 5.19
N ALA A 98 3.75 -15.51 4.06
CA ALA A 98 4.02 -16.59 3.11
C ALA A 98 5.06 -17.59 3.63
N LEU A 99 5.82 -17.25 4.69
CA LEU A 99 6.73 -18.19 5.34
C LEU A 99 5.91 -19.26 6.09
N PRO A 100 6.22 -20.56 5.91
CA PRO A 100 5.43 -21.65 6.50
C PRO A 100 5.30 -21.57 8.02
N TYR A 101 6.33 -21.10 8.73
CA TYR A 101 6.33 -20.98 10.18
C TYR A 101 5.58 -19.75 10.71
N VAL A 102 5.17 -18.82 9.85
CA VAL A 102 4.44 -17.62 10.27
C VAL A 102 2.94 -17.87 10.17
N LYS A 103 2.23 -17.70 11.28
CA LYS A 103 0.76 -17.75 11.31
C LYS A 103 0.17 -16.41 10.92
N ARG A 104 0.74 -15.34 11.47
CA ARG A 104 0.28 -13.96 11.24
C ARG A 104 1.43 -13.00 11.45
N CYS A 105 1.47 -11.94 10.65
CA CYS A 105 2.43 -10.86 10.77
C CYS A 105 1.68 -9.51 10.85
N GLU A 106 1.99 -8.72 11.87
CA GLU A 106 1.54 -7.33 11.98
C GLU A 106 2.74 -6.41 11.86
N VAL A 107 2.71 -5.49 10.89
CA VAL A 107 3.78 -4.52 10.66
C VAL A 107 3.34 -3.16 11.16
N LYS A 108 4.09 -2.60 12.13
CA LYS A 108 3.87 -1.26 12.69
C LYS A 108 5.01 -0.34 12.33
N ARG A 109 4.66 0.89 11.94
CA ARG A 109 5.62 1.97 11.70
C ARG A 109 5.90 2.68 13.02
N MET A 110 7.14 2.66 13.46
CA MET A 110 7.64 3.39 14.62
C MET A 110 8.42 4.60 14.10
N TYR A 111 7.70 5.70 13.92
CA TYR A 111 8.31 6.94 13.43
C TYR A 111 9.39 7.45 14.41
N PRO A 112 10.50 8.02 13.91
CA PRO A 112 10.74 8.43 12.52
C PRO A 112 11.41 7.39 11.59
N ASP A 113 12.09 6.36 12.11
CA ASP A 113 13.00 5.52 11.32
C ASP A 113 13.00 4.01 11.66
N GLU A 114 12.03 3.54 12.44
CA GLU A 114 11.96 2.16 12.90
C GLU A 114 10.71 1.42 12.42
N VAL A 115 10.84 0.12 12.12
CA VAL A 115 9.70 -0.74 11.76
C VAL A 115 9.64 -1.90 12.73
N LEU A 116 8.48 -2.10 13.35
CA LEU A 116 8.22 -3.22 14.24
C LEU A 116 7.43 -4.29 13.50
N LEU A 117 7.98 -5.50 13.40
CA LEU A 117 7.26 -6.70 12.95
C LEU A 117 6.87 -7.54 14.16
N ARG A 118 5.57 -7.67 14.39
CA ARG A 118 4.99 -8.58 15.36
C ARG A 118 4.59 -9.86 14.67
N ILE A 119 5.22 -10.95 15.07
CA ILE A 119 5.11 -12.24 14.41
C ILE A 119 4.47 -13.22 15.38
N ILE A 120 3.42 -13.87 14.90
CA ILE A 120 2.81 -14.99 15.59
C ILE A 120 3.27 -16.24 14.84
N GLU A 121 4.13 -17.01 15.48
CA GLU A 121 4.65 -18.25 14.90
C GLU A 121 3.64 -19.40 15.03
N ARG A 122 3.67 -20.30 14.04
CA ARG A 122 2.96 -21.58 14.08
C ARG A 122 3.73 -22.56 14.95
N LYS A 123 3.00 -23.45 15.62
CA LYS A 123 3.57 -24.52 16.44
C LYS A 123 3.34 -25.85 15.73
N ALA A 124 4.42 -26.59 15.49
CA ALA A 124 4.31 -27.97 15.04
C ALA A 124 3.60 -28.80 16.10
N VAL A 125 2.56 -29.54 15.71
CA VAL A 125 1.77 -30.38 16.63
C VAL A 125 1.89 -31.86 16.28
N ALA A 126 2.08 -32.21 15.03
CA ALA A 126 2.22 -33.58 14.58
C ALA A 126 3.24 -33.68 13.45
N THR A 127 3.71 -34.92 13.21
CA THR A 127 4.57 -35.25 12.08
C THR A 127 3.84 -36.25 11.20
N VAL A 128 3.78 -36.00 9.89
CA VAL A 128 3.14 -36.87 8.91
C VAL A 128 4.20 -37.51 8.04
N MET A 129 4.09 -38.82 7.81
CA MET A 129 4.93 -39.56 6.88
C MET A 129 4.19 -39.77 5.57
N VAL A 130 4.73 -39.26 4.46
CA VAL A 130 4.18 -39.48 3.11
C VAL A 130 5.31 -39.91 2.19
N SER A 131 5.18 -41.05 1.54
CA SER A 131 6.19 -41.56 0.59
C SER A 131 7.61 -41.61 1.17
N ASN A 132 7.76 -41.98 2.45
CA ASN A 132 9.03 -42.03 3.18
C ASN A 132 9.68 -40.64 3.45
N HIS A 133 8.92 -39.54 3.28
CA HIS A 133 9.28 -38.19 3.69
C HIS A 133 8.49 -37.79 4.94
N LEU A 134 9.15 -37.09 5.87
CA LEU A 134 8.54 -36.63 7.11
C LEU A 134 8.22 -35.14 7.00
N PHE A 135 7.00 -34.74 7.35
CA PHE A 135 6.56 -33.35 7.32
C PHE A 135 6.03 -32.92 8.69
N GLU A 136 6.47 -31.76 9.18
CA GLU A 136 5.85 -31.14 10.35
C GLU A 136 4.59 -30.39 9.95
N ILE A 137 3.51 -30.59 10.71
CA ILE A 137 2.24 -29.90 10.50
C ILE A 137 1.77 -29.17 11.77
N ASP A 138 1.08 -28.06 11.55
CA ASP A 138 0.33 -27.33 12.58
C ASP A 138 -1.11 -27.90 12.71
N ARG A 139 -1.86 -27.44 13.72
CA ARG A 139 -3.30 -27.73 13.94
C ARG A 139 -4.19 -27.31 12.77
N GLU A 140 -3.73 -26.39 11.93
CA GLU A 140 -4.41 -25.95 10.71
C GLU A 140 -4.01 -26.78 9.48
N TYR A 141 -3.29 -27.89 9.67
CA TYR A 141 -2.82 -28.79 8.62
C TYR A 141 -1.87 -28.14 7.60
N VAL A 142 -1.26 -27.01 7.97
CA VAL A 142 -0.22 -26.35 7.16
C VAL A 142 1.11 -27.08 7.37
N VAL A 143 1.77 -27.43 6.27
CA VAL A 143 3.11 -28.03 6.27
C VAL A 143 4.15 -26.95 6.57
N LEU A 144 4.93 -27.14 7.62
CA LEU A 144 5.92 -26.18 8.09
C LEU A 144 7.29 -26.42 7.46
N ARG A 145 7.79 -27.66 7.55
CA ARG A 145 9.04 -28.10 6.91
C ARG A 145 9.03 -29.59 6.65
N GLU A 146 9.93 -30.00 5.76
CA GLU A 146 10.35 -31.38 5.64
C GLU A 146 11.43 -31.69 6.70
N LEU A 147 11.28 -32.81 7.37
CA LEU A 147 12.23 -33.35 8.33
C LEU A 147 13.11 -34.41 7.67
N SER A 148 14.39 -34.40 8.02
CA SER A 148 15.30 -35.50 7.67
C SER A 148 14.79 -36.82 8.25
N PRO A 149 14.97 -37.98 7.59
CA PRO A 149 14.51 -39.28 8.08
C PRO A 149 15.05 -39.70 9.46
N LYS A 150 16.12 -39.04 9.93
CA LYS A 150 16.75 -39.28 11.24
C LYS A 150 16.30 -38.29 12.32
N ALA A 151 15.52 -37.27 11.97
CA ALA A 151 15.05 -36.28 12.93
C ALA A 151 13.99 -36.91 13.86
N LEU A 152 13.99 -36.47 15.12
CA LEU A 152 12.97 -36.89 16.07
C LEU A 152 11.61 -36.29 15.66
N PRO A 153 10.54 -37.08 15.60
CA PRO A 153 9.22 -36.57 15.25
C PRO A 153 8.70 -35.62 16.33
N THR A 154 8.06 -34.54 15.91
CA THR A 154 7.38 -33.61 16.81
C THR A 154 5.94 -34.08 17.00
N GLY A 155 5.59 -34.50 18.23
CA GLY A 155 4.25 -34.95 18.58
C GLY A 155 3.91 -36.35 18.03
N PRO A 156 2.61 -36.68 17.87
CA PRO A 156 2.20 -37.96 17.29
C PRO A 156 2.62 -38.05 15.82
N MET A 157 3.00 -39.26 15.42
CA MET A 157 3.33 -39.60 14.05
C MET A 157 2.11 -40.18 13.34
N ILE A 158 1.76 -39.63 12.18
CA ILE A 158 0.65 -40.07 11.34
C ILE A 158 1.27 -40.68 10.07
N THR A 159 0.87 -41.91 9.74
CA THR A 159 1.37 -42.71 8.60
C THR A 159 0.27 -43.07 7.65
#